data_AF-A0A5B0MIE9-F1
#
_entry.id   AF-A0A5B0MIE9-F1
#
_cell.length_a   1.000
_cell.length_b   1.000
_cell.length_c   1.000
_cell.angle_alpha   90.00
_cell.angle_beta   90.00
_cell.angle_gamma   90.00
#
_symmetry.space_group_name_H-M   'P 1'
#
loop_
_entity.id
_entity.type
_entity.pdbx_description
1 polymer ?
#
loop_
_entity_poly.entity_id
_entity_poly.type
_entity_poly.pdbx_seq_one_letter_code
_entity_poly.pdbx_strand_id
1 'polypeptide(L)'
;MLIKKMLCYLGTPSLIWAQAIPGPPAPNPAGSLPCLHVTRSPEQYYRSCNTDYTCCNRHFHTCAESLRVEVQRCTNCNDESNLCFLDRCRIHPTKSCPFDVA
;
A
#
# COMPACT_ATOMS: atom_id res chain seq x y z
N MET A 1 -19.20 -46.93 27.41
CA MET A 1 -19.41 -45.50 27.11
C MET A 1 -18.18 -44.97 26.38
N LEU A 2 -18.24 -45.01 25.04
CA LEU A 2 -17.12 -44.81 24.10
C LEU A 2 -17.28 -43.50 23.31
N ILE A 3 -17.75 -42.44 23.97
CA ILE A 3 -18.09 -41.16 23.32
C ILE A 3 -17.33 -40.05 24.05
N LYS A 4 -16.01 -39.99 23.87
CA LYS A 4 -15.24 -38.80 24.29
C LYS A 4 -13.90 -38.57 23.57
N LYS A 5 -13.53 -39.39 22.58
CA LYS A 5 -12.20 -39.29 21.94
C LYS A 5 -12.21 -38.98 20.44
N MET A 6 -13.37 -38.70 19.83
CA MET A 6 -13.51 -38.56 18.37
C MET A 6 -13.99 -37.18 17.91
N LEU A 7 -13.72 -36.11 18.67
CA LEU A 7 -14.10 -34.74 18.26
C LEU A 7 -12.93 -33.77 18.06
N CYS A 8 -11.68 -34.20 18.25
CA CYS A 8 -10.51 -33.32 18.08
C CYS A 8 -9.78 -33.48 16.74
N TYR A 9 -10.25 -34.34 15.83
CA TYR A 9 -9.50 -34.73 14.63
C TYR A 9 -10.08 -34.28 13.28
N LEU A 10 -11.20 -33.53 13.26
CA LEU A 10 -11.90 -33.18 12.00
C LEU A 10 -11.94 -31.69 11.68
N GLY A 11 -11.31 -30.82 12.48
CA GLY A 11 -11.43 -29.36 12.33
C GLY A 11 -10.19 -28.62 11.83
N THR A 12 -9.06 -29.30 11.59
CA THR A 12 -7.76 -28.64 11.39
C THR A 12 -7.10 -28.69 10.00
N PRO A 13 -7.51 -29.49 8.98
CA PRO A 13 -6.77 -29.46 7.72
C PRO A 13 -7.14 -28.28 6.79
N SER A 14 -8.27 -27.60 6.99
CA SER A 14 -8.74 -26.59 6.03
C SER A 14 -8.00 -25.24 6.06
N LEU A 15 -7.18 -24.98 7.10
CA LEU A 15 -6.48 -23.70 7.27
C LEU A 15 -5.07 -23.68 6.67
N ILE A 16 -4.56 -24.81 6.19
CA ILE A 16 -3.16 -24.90 5.72
C ILE A 16 -3.03 -24.42 4.26
N TRP A 17 -4.12 -24.35 3.48
CA TRP A 17 -4.06 -24.12 2.03
C TRP A 17 -4.43 -22.70 1.56
N ALA A 18 -4.73 -21.77 2.47
CA ALA A 18 -5.05 -20.38 2.08
C ALA A 18 -3.83 -19.50 1.79
N GLN A 19 -2.60 -20.04 1.80
CA GLN A 19 -1.36 -19.24 1.76
C GLN A 19 -0.79 -18.98 0.35
N ALA A 20 -1.53 -19.28 -0.71
CA ALA A 20 -1.01 -19.21 -2.08
C ALA A 20 -1.74 -18.19 -2.98
N ILE A 21 -2.33 -17.15 -2.41
CA ILE A 21 -2.66 -15.96 -3.20
C ILE A 21 -1.56 -14.94 -2.90
N PRO A 22 -0.72 -14.54 -3.87
CA PRO A 22 0.12 -13.37 -3.71
C PRO A 22 -0.82 -12.18 -3.47
N GLY A 23 -0.99 -11.81 -2.21
CA GLY A 23 -1.66 -10.57 -1.86
C GLY A 23 -0.91 -9.40 -2.50
N PRO A 24 -1.60 -8.27 -2.76
CA PRO A 24 -0.91 -7.05 -3.16
C PRO A 24 0.22 -6.77 -2.16
N PRO A 25 1.41 -6.30 -2.62
CA PRO A 25 2.56 -6.08 -1.76
C PRO A 25 2.10 -5.26 -0.54
N ALA A 26 2.28 -5.85 0.65
CA ALA A 26 1.89 -5.21 1.89
C ALA A 26 2.56 -3.83 1.94
N PRO A 27 1.83 -2.76 2.27
CA PRO A 27 2.45 -1.47 2.47
C PRO A 27 3.46 -1.61 3.62
N ASN A 28 4.74 -1.40 3.34
CA ASN A 28 5.78 -1.41 4.35
C ASN A 28 5.37 -0.43 5.46
N PRO A 29 5.16 -0.89 6.70
CA PRO A 29 4.78 -0.01 7.80
C PRO A 29 5.91 1.01 7.98
N ALA A 30 5.55 2.29 8.11
CA ALA A 30 6.48 3.35 8.46
C ALA A 30 7.21 2.94 9.77
N GLY A 31 8.48 2.56 9.65
CA GLY A 31 9.28 2.00 10.74
C GLY A 31 9.82 0.58 10.54
N SER A 32 9.63 -0.04 9.36
CA SER A 32 10.36 -1.27 9.02
C SER A 32 11.88 -1.01 9.03
N LEU A 33 12.65 -1.88 9.69
CA LEU A 33 14.10 -1.84 9.63
C LEU A 33 14.54 -1.85 8.15
N PRO A 34 15.35 -0.88 7.70
CA PRO A 34 15.80 -0.86 6.31
C PRO A 34 16.56 -2.15 6.01
N CYS A 35 16.39 -2.70 4.81
CA CYS A 35 17.14 -3.91 4.48
C CYS A 35 18.65 -3.62 4.53
N LEU A 36 19.43 -4.56 5.06
CA LEU A 36 20.89 -4.41 5.19
C LEU A 36 21.65 -4.65 3.88
N HIS A 37 20.95 -5.03 2.80
CA HIS A 37 21.55 -5.21 1.49
C HIS A 37 22.09 -3.87 0.97
N VAL A 38 23.32 -3.90 0.46
CA VAL A 38 24.02 -2.72 -0.06
C VAL A 38 23.55 -2.38 -1.47
N THR A 39 23.27 -3.39 -2.29
CA THR A 39 22.91 -3.22 -3.70
C THR A 39 21.50 -2.68 -3.86
N ARG A 40 21.39 -1.42 -4.28
CA ARG A 40 20.14 -0.75 -4.63
C ARG A 40 20.26 -0.11 -6.01
N SER A 41 19.14 -0.03 -6.73
CA SER A 41 19.04 0.65 -8.02
C SER A 41 17.98 1.75 -7.96
N PRO A 42 18.19 2.90 -8.62
CA PRO A 42 17.14 3.89 -8.79
C PRO A 42 16.01 3.31 -9.65
N GLU A 43 14.77 3.49 -9.20
CA GLU A 43 13.57 3.15 -9.95
C GLU A 43 12.60 4.33 -9.93
N GLN A 44 11.93 4.56 -11.06
CA GLN A 44 10.93 5.61 -11.21
C GLN A 44 9.59 4.99 -11.59
N TYR A 45 8.53 5.37 -10.88
CA TYR A 45 7.17 4.93 -11.16
C TYR A 45 6.15 5.97 -10.67
N TYR A 46 4.85 5.68 -10.89
CA TYR A 46 3.77 6.56 -10.45
C TYR A 46 3.17 6.08 -9.12
N ARG A 47 3.02 6.99 -8.16
CA ARG A 47 2.34 6.76 -6.89
C ARG A 47 1.24 7.79 -6.70
N SER A 48 0.11 7.39 -6.09
CA SER A 48 -0.96 8.32 -5.76
C SER A 48 -0.47 9.39 -4.77
N CYS A 49 -0.79 10.64 -5.06
CA CYS A 49 -0.65 11.73 -4.10
C CYS A 49 -1.63 11.52 -2.96
N ASN A 50 -1.19 11.63 -1.70
CA ASN A 50 -2.05 11.51 -0.53
C ASN A 50 -2.28 12.86 0.18
N THR A 51 -2.20 13.98 -0.57
CA THR A 51 -2.43 15.31 0.00
C THR A 51 -3.92 15.54 0.21
N ASP A 52 -4.29 15.87 1.43
CA ASP A 52 -5.67 16.22 1.75
C ASP A 52 -6.03 17.65 1.34
N TYR A 53 -7.28 17.84 0.93
CA TYR A 53 -7.81 19.14 0.55
C TYR A 53 -9.31 19.27 0.79
N THR A 54 -9.76 20.51 0.85
CA THR A 54 -11.18 20.86 0.94
C THR A 54 -11.67 21.33 -0.42
N CYS A 55 -12.69 20.69 -1.00
CA CYS A 55 -13.28 21.14 -2.27
C CYS A 55 -14.11 22.41 -2.11
N CYS A 56 -14.55 23.00 -3.23
CA CYS A 56 -15.39 24.20 -3.25
C CYS A 56 -16.69 24.06 -2.42
N ASN A 57 -17.25 22.85 -2.30
CA ASN A 57 -18.44 22.57 -1.50
C ASN A 57 -18.12 22.25 -0.03
N ARG A 58 -16.89 22.53 0.42
CA ARG A 58 -16.40 22.30 1.79
C ARG A 58 -16.31 20.84 2.22
N HIS A 59 -16.32 19.90 1.29
CA HIS A 59 -16.05 18.49 1.61
C HIS A 59 -14.54 18.21 1.65
N PHE A 60 -14.15 17.31 2.56
CA PHE A 60 -12.78 16.87 2.71
C PHE A 60 -12.49 15.69 1.78
N HIS A 61 -11.39 15.77 1.04
CA HIS A 61 -10.96 14.76 0.09
C HIS A 61 -9.45 14.56 0.14
N THR A 62 -9.01 13.35 -0.16
CA THR A 62 -7.60 13.08 -0.42
C THR A 62 -7.37 13.18 -1.93
N CYS A 63 -6.23 13.78 -2.32
CA CYS A 63 -5.78 13.71 -3.70
C CYS A 63 -5.71 12.26 -4.16
N ALA A 64 -5.89 12.01 -5.44
CA ALA A 64 -5.61 10.72 -6.06
C ALA A 64 -4.84 10.89 -7.37
N GLU A 65 -4.24 12.06 -7.58
CA GLU A 65 -3.42 12.35 -8.75
C GLU A 65 -2.18 11.47 -8.72
N SER A 66 -1.86 10.83 -9.84
CA SER A 66 -0.66 10.01 -9.98
C SER A 66 0.57 10.91 -10.15
N LEU A 67 1.45 10.91 -9.15
CA LEU A 67 2.70 11.67 -9.17
C LEU A 67 3.87 10.73 -9.50
N ARG A 68 4.82 11.23 -10.28
CA ARG A 68 6.06 10.50 -10.53
C ARG A 68 6.94 10.56 -9.29
N VAL A 69 7.41 9.40 -8.87
CA VAL A 69 8.34 9.24 -7.75
C VAL A 69 9.62 8.56 -8.21
N GLU A 70 10.71 8.88 -7.52
CA GLU A 70 11.96 8.17 -7.61
C GLU A 70 12.24 7.51 -6.25
N VAL A 71 12.64 6.24 -6.28
CA VAL A 71 13.01 5.47 -5.09
C VAL A 71 14.33 4.74 -5.33
N GLN A 72 15.02 4.40 -4.25
CA GLN A 72 16.12 3.44 -4.26
C GLN A 72 15.57 2.08 -3.87
N ARG A 73 15.51 1.15 -4.84
CA ARG A 73 14.99 -0.20 -4.60
C ARG A 73 16.11 -1.20 -4.44
N CYS A 74 16.04 -2.00 -3.39
CA CYS A 74 16.94 -3.13 -3.18
C CYS A 74 16.72 -4.20 -4.25
N THR A 75 17.79 -4.58 -4.94
CA THR A 75 17.72 -5.58 -6.02
C THR A 75 17.46 -7.00 -5.53
N ASN A 76 17.65 -7.26 -4.23
CA ASN A 76 17.48 -8.59 -3.65
C ASN A 76 16.10 -8.80 -3.01
N CYS A 77 15.59 -7.81 -2.29
CA CYS A 77 14.36 -7.96 -1.50
C CYS A 77 13.29 -6.91 -1.81
N ASN A 78 13.49 -6.06 -2.83
CA ASN A 78 12.54 -5.03 -3.25
C ASN A 78 12.21 -3.97 -2.19
N ASP A 79 12.98 -3.91 -1.10
CA ASP A 79 12.86 -2.86 -0.09
C ASP A 79 13.12 -1.49 -0.72
N GLU A 80 12.23 -0.54 -0.48
CA GLU A 80 12.29 0.81 -1.02
C GLU A 80 12.78 1.78 0.03
N SER A 81 13.73 2.64 -0.34
CA SER A 81 14.19 3.76 0.48
C SER A 81 14.34 5.04 -0.34
N ASN A 82 14.55 6.16 0.34
CA ASN A 82 14.81 7.47 -0.28
C ASN A 82 13.73 7.91 -1.27
N LEU A 83 12.45 7.76 -0.90
CA LEU A 83 11.34 8.21 -1.74
C LEU A 83 11.40 9.72 -1.96
N CYS A 84 11.44 10.11 -3.23
CA CYS A 84 11.42 11.50 -3.67
C CYS A 84 10.29 11.70 -4.68
N PHE A 85 9.45 12.72 -4.49
CA PHE A 85 8.45 13.11 -5.48
C PHE A 85 9.10 14.03 -6.51
N LEU A 86 9.05 13.64 -7.79
CA LEU A 86 9.57 14.44 -8.91
C LEU A 86 8.55 15.49 -9.37
N ASP A 87 7.26 15.16 -9.24
CA ASP A 87 6.15 16.06 -9.55
C ASP A 87 5.55 16.65 -8.26
N ARG A 88 5.07 17.89 -8.36
CA ARG A 88 4.29 18.52 -7.28
C ARG A 88 2.81 18.27 -7.47
N CYS A 89 2.13 17.95 -6.37
CA CYS A 89 0.68 17.95 -6.32
C CYS A 89 0.13 19.34 -6.67
N ARG A 90 -0.81 19.41 -7.61
CA ARG A 90 -1.38 20.67 -8.11
C ARG A 90 -2.75 20.99 -7.50
N ILE A 91 -3.07 20.48 -6.32
CA ILE A 91 -4.37 20.76 -5.72
C ILE A 91 -4.54 22.27 -5.51
N HIS A 92 -5.61 22.79 -6.12
CA HIS A 92 -6.07 24.15 -5.94
C HIS A 92 -7.25 24.14 -4.95
N PRO A 93 -7.38 25.14 -4.05
CA PRO A 93 -8.51 25.26 -3.12
C PRO A 93 -9.89 25.37 -3.80
N THR A 94 -9.94 25.56 -5.12
CA THR A 94 -11.18 25.64 -5.91
C THR A 94 -11.49 24.36 -6.67
N LYS A 95 -10.81 23.25 -6.38
CA LYS A 95 -11.09 21.96 -7.05
C LYS A 95 -12.52 21.50 -6.72
N SER A 96 -13.24 21.06 -7.75
CA SER A 96 -14.57 20.45 -7.61
C SER A 96 -14.49 19.14 -6.84
N CYS A 97 -15.61 18.72 -6.23
CA CYS A 97 -15.62 17.47 -5.49
C CYS A 97 -15.62 16.31 -6.50
N PRO A 98 -14.80 15.25 -6.27
CA PRO A 98 -14.60 14.17 -7.24
C PRO A 98 -15.84 13.30 -7.46
N PHE A 99 -16.83 13.39 -6.57
CA PHE A 99 -18.07 12.61 -6.62
C PHE A 99 -19.32 13.48 -6.78
N ASP A 100 -19.19 14.75 -7.18
CA ASP A 100 -20.34 15.53 -7.64
C ASP A 100 -20.82 14.94 -8.98
N VAL A 101 -21.59 13.85 -8.89
CA VAL A 101 -22.36 13.32 -10.00
C VAL A 101 -23.50 14.32 -10.23
N ALA A 102 -23.49 14.95 -11.40
CA ALA A 102 -24.57 15.80 -11.90
C ALA A 102 -25.91 15.07 -11.95
#